data_AF-A0A5C6SMZ6-F1
#
_entry.id   AF-A0A5C6SMZ6-F1
#
_cell.length_a   1.000
_cell.length_b   1.000
_cell.length_c   1.000
_cell.angle_alpha   90.00
_cell.angle_beta   90.00
_cell.angle_gamma   90.00
#
_symmetry.space_group_name_H-M   'P 1'
#
loop_
_entity.id
_entity.type
_entity.pdbx_description
1 polymer ?
#
loop_
_entity_poly.entity_id
_entity_poly.type
_entity_poly.pdbx_seq_one_letter_code
_entity_poly.pdbx_strand_id
1 'polypeptide(L)'
;MCIHAAYNIRVSCINRAVEVPKDLIKLEEDFYKAFNFPRAVRDHYSIMNRTCSIKADLKNGLTPELICRALETENDADLFIQGFSPPTSTAQEGLRSTSPATPRQPLTNSVMLHSATGAPPLAMMARWLFGMSMLRLVLNEIIWSGAPMYDGHPETLQRMYQVSGGLHGKTVSEHFQSHLAAYAVGKISQISRQVLAFAPRFLNAEDLVPHFTKMARCIVLPLAFIQSSPCCPPDIYQEAKDLLMRFESDIESSQGQFAATVLYTSRLAGEWLPLHHMI
;
A
#
# COMPACT_ATOMS: atom_id res chain seq x y z
N MET A 1 -10.95 15.45 12.95
CA MET A 1 -10.42 16.54 12.09
C MET A 1 -8.90 16.46 11.92
N CYS A 2 -8.12 16.37 13.00
CA CYS A 2 -6.63 16.34 12.93
C CYS A 2 -6.05 15.15 12.13
N ILE A 3 -6.63 13.95 12.24
CA ILE A 3 -6.18 12.72 11.55
C ILE A 3 -6.30 12.85 10.03
N HIS A 4 -7.41 13.40 9.52
CA HIS A 4 -7.59 13.59 8.08
C HIS A 4 -6.60 14.62 7.53
N ALA A 5 -6.39 15.72 8.24
CA ALA A 5 -5.39 16.72 7.85
C ALA A 5 -3.97 16.15 7.86
N ALA A 6 -3.60 15.43 8.92
CA ALA A 6 -2.32 14.73 9.07
C ALA A 6 -2.07 13.72 7.94
N TYR A 7 -3.09 12.94 7.56
CA TYR A 7 -3.03 12.02 6.43
C TYR A 7 -2.80 12.77 5.12
N ASN A 8 -3.60 13.80 4.83
CA ASN A 8 -3.50 14.58 3.60
C ASN A 8 -2.14 15.28 3.46
N ILE A 9 -1.56 15.78 4.56
CA ILE A 9 -0.22 16.35 4.55
C ILE A 9 0.82 15.29 4.18
N ARG A 10 0.77 14.09 4.76
CA ARG A 10 1.71 13.00 4.41
C ARG A 10 1.56 12.57 2.97
N VAL A 11 0.33 12.42 2.50
CA VAL A 11 0.01 12.15 1.10
C VAL A 11 0.63 13.21 0.18
N SER A 12 0.53 14.49 0.55
CA SER A 12 1.20 15.58 -0.15
C SER A 12 2.73 15.50 -0.09
N CYS A 13 3.31 15.17 1.06
CA CYS A 13 4.75 15.00 1.23
C CYS A 13 5.30 13.87 0.35
N ILE A 14 4.58 12.74 0.34
CA ILE A 14 4.83 11.62 -0.56
C ILE A 14 4.81 12.11 -2.00
N ASN A 15 3.78 12.83 -2.44
CA ASN A 15 3.70 13.33 -3.82
C ASN A 15 4.91 14.14 -4.22
N ARG A 16 5.26 15.10 -3.37
CA ARG A 16 6.31 16.09 -3.62
C ARG A 16 7.71 15.54 -3.33
N ALA A 17 7.81 14.28 -2.86
CA ALA A 17 9.06 13.66 -2.43
C ALA A 17 9.79 14.56 -1.43
N VAL A 18 9.09 14.98 -0.38
CA VAL A 18 9.65 15.76 0.72
C VAL A 18 9.37 15.06 2.03
N GLU A 19 10.16 15.35 3.04
CA GLU A 19 9.92 14.82 4.38
C GLU A 19 8.63 15.39 4.98
N VAL A 20 8.08 14.64 5.93
CA VAL A 20 6.97 15.13 6.76
C VAL A 20 7.54 16.14 7.76
N PRO A 21 6.93 17.33 7.91
CA PRO A 21 7.40 18.34 8.86
C PRO A 21 7.53 17.76 10.28
N LYS A 22 8.70 17.94 10.91
CA LYS A 22 8.97 17.41 12.26
C LYS A 22 7.97 17.93 13.31
N ASP A 23 7.52 19.17 13.16
CA ASP A 23 6.51 19.77 14.03
C ASP A 23 5.17 19.03 13.96
N LEU A 24 4.79 18.53 12.78
CA LEU A 24 3.58 17.73 12.63
C LEU A 24 3.72 16.37 13.32
N ILE A 25 4.88 15.71 13.16
CA ILE A 25 5.16 14.43 13.83
C ILE A 25 5.09 14.60 15.35
N LYS A 26 5.74 15.65 15.87
CA LYS A 26 5.73 15.95 17.30
C LYS A 26 4.32 16.25 17.82
N LEU A 27 3.57 17.09 17.12
CA LEU A 27 2.19 17.43 17.48
C LEU A 27 1.32 16.16 17.60
N GLU A 28 1.50 15.21 16.68
CA GLU A 28 0.79 13.94 16.73
C GLU A 28 1.23 13.03 17.87
N GLU A 29 2.53 12.91 18.12
CA GLU A 29 3.03 12.13 19.25
C GLU A 29 2.48 12.64 20.58
N ASP A 30 2.42 13.97 20.74
CA ASP A 30 1.83 14.61 21.91
C ASP A 30 0.31 14.35 21.98
N PHE A 31 -0.38 14.42 20.84
CA PHE A 31 -1.80 14.05 20.74
C PHE A 31 -2.04 12.58 21.08
N TYR A 32 -1.17 11.67 20.65
CA TYR A 32 -1.29 10.24 20.91
C TYR A 32 -1.11 9.89 22.39
N LYS A 33 -0.20 10.59 23.06
CA LYS A 33 -0.01 10.48 24.51
C LYS A 33 -1.22 11.01 25.27
N ALA A 34 -1.79 12.14 24.84
CA ALA A 34 -2.91 12.79 25.52
C ALA A 34 -4.24 12.04 25.37
N PHE A 35 -4.51 11.45 24.21
CA PHE A 35 -5.83 10.88 23.88
C PHE A 35 -5.85 9.34 23.79
N ASN A 36 -4.82 8.66 24.29
CA ASN A 36 -4.65 7.20 24.24
C ASN A 36 -5.00 6.61 22.86
N PHE A 37 -4.38 7.18 21.81
CA PHE A 37 -4.74 6.85 20.44
C PHE A 37 -4.38 5.41 20.09
N PRO A 38 -5.17 4.70 19.27
CA PRO A 38 -4.92 3.30 19.04
C PRO A 38 -3.59 3.05 18.30
N ARG A 39 -2.89 1.97 18.67
CA ARG A 39 -1.53 1.67 18.17
C ARG A 39 -1.46 1.57 16.66
N ALA A 40 -2.46 0.97 16.00
CA ALA A 40 -2.39 0.79 14.55
C ALA A 40 -2.41 2.13 13.78
N VAL A 41 -3.05 3.19 14.29
CA VAL A 41 -2.99 4.52 13.63
C VAL A 41 -1.55 5.06 13.68
N ARG A 42 -0.86 4.85 14.81
CA ARG A 42 0.54 5.28 14.99
C ARG A 42 1.45 4.49 14.05
N ASP A 43 1.26 3.17 13.97
CA ASP A 43 2.04 2.29 13.11
C ASP A 43 1.85 2.65 11.63
N HIS A 44 0.61 2.96 11.21
CA HIS A 44 0.31 3.43 9.85
C HIS A 44 1.09 4.70 9.48
N TYR A 45 1.04 5.73 10.34
CA TYR A 45 1.77 6.96 10.06
C TYR A 45 3.27 6.82 10.17
N SER A 46 3.76 5.94 11.04
CA SER A 46 5.19 5.57 11.07
C SER A 46 5.64 5.01 9.71
N ILE A 47 4.84 4.13 9.10
CA ILE A 47 5.12 3.61 7.75
C ILE A 47 5.09 4.75 6.72
N MET A 48 4.05 5.59 6.71
CA MET A 48 3.95 6.73 5.79
C MET A 48 5.14 7.70 5.93
N ASN A 49 5.54 8.04 7.16
CA ASN A 49 6.66 8.94 7.43
C ASN A 49 7.98 8.37 6.89
N ARG A 50 8.21 7.06 7.10
CA ARG A 50 9.38 6.37 6.56
C ARG A 50 9.38 6.37 5.04
N THR A 51 8.24 6.12 4.39
CA THR A 51 8.12 6.22 2.93
C THR A 51 8.38 7.64 2.43
N CYS A 52 7.89 8.69 3.12
CA CYS A 52 8.18 10.08 2.77
C CYS A 52 9.69 10.36 2.79
N SER A 53 10.36 9.95 3.87
CA SER A 53 11.80 10.17 4.04
C SER A 53 12.61 9.40 2.99
N ILE A 54 12.29 8.12 2.73
CA ILE A 54 12.93 7.33 1.67
C ILE A 54 12.77 8.04 0.31
N LYS A 55 11.56 8.52 0.01
CA LYS A 55 11.29 9.19 -1.27
C LYS A 55 11.97 10.56 -1.38
N ALA A 56 12.08 11.30 -0.28
CA ALA A 56 12.80 12.56 -0.24
C ALA A 56 14.30 12.36 -0.51
N ASP A 57 14.90 11.36 0.11
CA ASP A 57 16.31 11.00 -0.07
C ASP A 57 16.60 10.46 -1.47
N LEU A 58 15.64 9.76 -2.07
CA LEU A 58 15.75 9.20 -3.42
C LEU A 58 15.98 10.27 -4.50
N LYS A 59 15.62 11.54 -4.25
CA LYS A 59 15.97 12.68 -5.12
C LYS A 59 17.48 12.86 -5.28
N ASN A 60 18.26 12.46 -4.28
CA ASN A 60 19.71 12.55 -4.28
C ASN A 60 20.37 11.32 -4.94
N GLY A 61 19.57 10.39 -5.45
CA GLY A 61 20.03 9.14 -6.06
C GLY A 61 19.66 7.91 -5.22
N LEU A 62 19.60 6.77 -5.90
CA LEU A 62 19.34 5.48 -5.26
C LEU A 62 20.63 4.93 -4.63
N THR A 63 20.56 4.52 -3.36
CA THR A 63 21.69 3.99 -2.60
C THR A 63 21.35 2.63 -1.98
N PRO A 64 22.34 1.79 -1.64
CA PRO A 64 22.09 0.53 -0.95
C PRO A 64 21.34 0.69 0.38
N GLU A 65 21.60 1.79 1.10
CA GLU A 65 20.92 2.10 2.36
C GLU A 65 19.42 2.40 2.15
N LEU A 66 19.06 3.07 1.04
CA LEU A 66 17.67 3.30 0.68
C LEU A 66 16.93 2.01 0.34
N ILE A 67 17.62 1.04 -0.28
CA ILE A 67 17.05 -0.29 -0.56
C ILE A 67 16.77 -1.04 0.75
N CYS A 68 17.72 -1.03 1.70
CA CYS A 68 17.51 -1.62 3.03
C CYS A 68 16.31 -0.98 3.74
N ARG A 69 16.25 0.35 3.80
CA ARG A 69 15.12 1.07 4.40
C ARG A 69 13.79 0.75 3.71
N ALA A 70 13.80 0.59 2.39
CA ALA A 70 12.62 0.21 1.62
C ALA A 70 12.15 -1.20 1.97
N LEU A 71 13.05 -2.18 2.07
CA LEU A 71 12.75 -3.55 2.50
C LEU A 71 12.17 -3.58 3.91
N GLU A 72 12.80 -2.88 4.86
CA GLU A 72 12.33 -2.82 6.25
C GLU A 72 10.93 -2.20 6.34
N THR A 73 10.70 -1.12 5.62
CA THR A 73 9.41 -0.42 5.61
C THR A 73 8.33 -1.25 4.90
N GLU A 74 8.68 -2.00 3.84
CA GLU A 74 7.76 -2.91 3.16
C GLU A 74 7.34 -4.07 4.05
N ASN A 75 8.30 -4.70 4.74
CA ASN A 75 8.03 -5.81 5.65
C ASN A 75 7.10 -5.36 6.80
N ASP A 76 7.37 -4.20 7.39
CA ASP A 76 6.48 -3.64 8.41
C ASP A 76 5.08 -3.34 7.86
N ALA A 77 4.99 -2.83 6.63
CA ALA A 77 3.71 -2.59 5.96
C ALA A 77 2.95 -3.89 5.67
N ASP A 78 3.63 -4.97 5.30
CA ASP A 78 3.02 -6.28 5.06
C ASP A 78 2.48 -6.89 6.37
N LEU A 79 3.30 -6.93 7.42
CA LEU A 79 2.90 -7.39 8.77
C LEU A 79 1.70 -6.60 9.28
N PHE A 80 1.72 -5.31 9.05
CA PHE A 80 0.65 -4.42 9.44
C PHE A 80 -0.67 -4.76 8.75
N ILE A 81 -0.68 -4.94 7.42
CA ILE A 81 -1.87 -5.35 6.64
C ILE A 81 -2.35 -6.74 7.06
N GLN A 82 -1.45 -7.71 7.26
CA GLN A 82 -1.82 -9.06 7.69
C GLN A 82 -2.61 -9.07 8.99
N GLY A 83 -2.30 -8.14 9.90
CA GLY A 83 -3.05 -7.94 11.14
C GLY A 83 -4.52 -7.50 10.96
N PHE A 84 -4.92 -7.06 9.76
CA PHE A 84 -6.31 -6.68 9.43
C PHE A 84 -7.12 -7.81 8.79
N SER A 85 -6.54 -8.98 8.53
CA SER A 85 -7.26 -10.08 7.89
C SER A 85 -8.50 -10.45 8.74
N PRO A 86 -9.73 -10.30 8.22
CA PRO A 86 -10.89 -10.80 8.93
C PRO A 86 -10.76 -12.32 9.04
N PRO A 87 -11.20 -12.95 10.15
CA PRO A 87 -11.28 -14.41 10.20
C PRO A 87 -12.11 -14.84 8.99
N THR A 88 -11.54 -15.73 8.17
CA THR A 88 -12.24 -16.36 7.05
C THR A 88 -13.48 -17.04 7.61
N SER A 89 -14.61 -16.36 7.57
CA SER A 89 -15.90 -16.99 7.82
C SER A 89 -16.13 -17.92 6.65
N THR A 90 -15.90 -19.21 6.88
CA THR A 90 -16.45 -20.26 6.04
C THR A 90 -17.95 -20.07 6.00
N ALA A 91 -18.43 -19.56 4.88
CA ALA A 91 -19.84 -19.55 4.54
C ALA A 91 -20.26 -20.99 4.25
N GLN A 92 -20.54 -21.75 5.32
CA GLN A 92 -21.44 -22.89 5.29
C GLN A 92 -21.73 -23.30 6.73
N GLU A 93 -23.01 -23.24 7.08
CA GLU A 93 -23.78 -24.15 7.94
C GLU A 93 -24.78 -23.38 8.78
N GLY A 94 -25.99 -23.26 8.23
CA GLY A 94 -27.15 -23.38 9.09
C GLY A 94 -27.17 -24.80 9.65
N LEU A 95 -27.02 -24.96 10.96
CA LEU A 95 -27.85 -25.85 11.77
C LEU A 95 -27.57 -25.57 13.26
N ARG A 96 -28.63 -25.65 14.04
CA ARG A 96 -28.67 -25.45 15.49
C ARG A 96 -27.53 -26.20 16.19
N SER A 97 -26.76 -25.50 17.03
CA SER A 97 -26.00 -26.14 18.11
C SER A 97 -25.99 -25.25 19.35
N THR A 98 -26.64 -25.74 20.39
CA THR A 98 -26.63 -25.23 21.75
C THR A 98 -25.36 -25.71 22.46
N SER A 99 -24.34 -24.85 22.53
CA SER A 99 -23.24 -24.96 23.50
C SER A 99 -22.44 -23.64 23.56
N PRO A 100 -21.86 -23.28 24.71
CA PRO A 100 -21.50 -21.90 25.00
C PRO A 100 -20.26 -21.46 24.21
N ALA A 101 -20.39 -20.30 23.56
CA ALA A 101 -19.30 -19.65 22.83
C ALA A 101 -18.14 -19.33 23.78
N THR A 102 -16.99 -19.94 23.51
CA THR A 102 -15.71 -19.44 24.04
C THR A 102 -15.48 -18.06 23.42
N PRO A 103 -15.08 -17.03 24.18
CA PRO A 103 -14.88 -15.70 23.64
C PRO A 103 -13.59 -15.70 22.82
N ARG A 104 -13.70 -16.00 21.52
CA ARG A 104 -12.63 -15.69 20.57
C ARG A 104 -12.51 -14.18 20.51
N GLN A 105 -11.48 -13.65 21.16
CA GLN A 105 -11.11 -12.24 21.08
C GLN A 105 -11.02 -11.83 19.60
N PRO A 106 -11.78 -10.82 19.16
CA PRO A 106 -11.59 -10.27 17.83
C PRO A 106 -10.17 -9.66 17.72
N LEU A 107 -9.49 -9.95 16.61
CA LEU A 107 -8.14 -9.44 16.31
C LEU A 107 -8.09 -7.92 16.56
N THR A 108 -7.14 -7.48 17.38
CA THR A 108 -7.04 -6.12 17.94
C THR A 108 -7.11 -5.00 16.88
N ASN A 109 -6.66 -5.27 15.66
CA ASN A 109 -6.67 -4.29 14.55
C ASN A 109 -8.02 -4.23 13.80
N SER A 110 -8.81 -5.33 13.79
CA SER A 110 -10.15 -5.37 13.22
C SER A 110 -11.17 -4.62 14.11
N VAL A 111 -11.03 -4.78 15.43
CA VAL A 111 -11.84 -4.03 16.43
C VAL A 111 -11.62 -2.53 16.30
N MET A 112 -10.38 -2.10 16.03
CA MET A 112 -9.98 -0.70 15.98
C MET A 112 -10.66 0.12 14.88
N LEU A 113 -10.84 -0.46 13.69
CA LEU A 113 -11.58 0.18 12.61
C LEU A 113 -13.03 0.42 13.06
N HIS A 114 -13.65 -0.56 13.72
CA HIS A 114 -15.01 -0.43 14.22
C HIS A 114 -15.16 0.48 15.46
N SER A 115 -14.18 0.51 16.37
CA SER A 115 -14.32 1.12 17.70
C SER A 115 -13.74 2.53 17.84
N ALA A 116 -12.70 2.90 17.09
CA ALA A 116 -12.11 4.24 17.18
C ALA A 116 -12.89 5.29 16.38
N THR A 117 -13.66 4.87 15.37
CA THR A 117 -14.41 5.77 14.47
C THR A 117 -15.91 5.48 14.41
N GLY A 118 -16.42 4.46 15.11
CA GLY A 118 -17.81 4.02 15.02
C GLY A 118 -18.16 3.56 13.61
N ALA A 119 -17.83 2.30 13.26
CA ALA A 119 -17.92 1.74 11.90
C ALA A 119 -17.28 2.66 10.84
N PRO A 120 -16.05 2.39 10.36
CA PRO A 120 -15.54 3.17 9.25
C PRO A 120 -16.48 2.89 8.07
N PRO A 121 -17.04 3.92 7.42
CA PRO A 121 -17.67 3.72 6.13
C PRO A 121 -16.67 2.94 5.27
N LEU A 122 -17.14 1.96 4.48
CA LEU A 122 -16.32 1.16 3.54
C LEU A 122 -15.24 2.01 2.83
N ALA A 123 -15.58 3.27 2.54
CA ALA A 123 -14.70 4.34 2.07
C ALA A 123 -13.39 4.55 2.84
N MET A 124 -13.41 4.63 4.18
CA MET A 124 -12.20 4.86 4.99
C MET A 124 -11.30 3.63 4.99
N MET A 125 -11.87 2.42 5.12
CA MET A 125 -11.11 1.18 5.01
C MET A 125 -10.49 1.02 3.63
N ALA A 126 -11.25 1.30 2.57
CA ALA A 126 -10.76 1.24 1.20
C ALA A 126 -9.61 2.23 0.96
N ARG A 127 -9.80 3.50 1.34
CA ARG A 127 -8.74 4.54 1.23
C ARG A 127 -7.46 4.14 1.93
N TRP A 128 -7.60 3.57 3.12
CA TRP A 128 -6.47 3.17 3.92
C TRP A 128 -5.75 1.95 3.35
N LEU A 129 -6.50 0.93 2.96
CA LEU A 129 -5.99 -0.29 2.34
C LEU A 129 -5.26 0.03 1.02
N PHE A 130 -5.89 0.79 0.13
CA PHE A 130 -5.28 1.15 -1.15
C PHE A 130 -4.14 2.15 -1.00
N GLY A 131 -4.21 3.05 -0.02
CA GLY A 131 -3.08 3.90 0.35
C GLY A 131 -1.89 3.05 0.79
N MET A 132 -2.11 2.05 1.64
CA MET A 132 -1.07 1.10 2.05
C MET A 132 -0.54 0.26 0.89
N SER A 133 -1.41 -0.26 0.01
CA SER A 133 -1.01 -0.97 -1.21
C SER A 133 -0.13 -0.10 -2.10
N MET A 134 -0.47 1.18 -2.28
CA MET A 134 0.36 2.12 -3.03
C MET A 134 1.75 2.31 -2.44
N LEU A 135 1.85 2.51 -1.11
CA LEU A 135 3.15 2.64 -0.45
C LEU A 135 4.00 1.39 -0.70
N ARG A 136 3.41 0.21 -0.54
CA ARG A 136 4.11 -1.06 -0.76
C ARG A 136 4.53 -1.28 -2.21
N LEU A 137 3.68 -0.93 -3.18
CA LEU A 137 4.02 -0.99 -4.60
C LEU A 137 5.25 -0.13 -4.91
N VAL A 138 5.28 1.10 -4.39
CA VAL A 138 6.43 2.00 -4.55
C VAL A 138 7.67 1.46 -3.86
N LEU A 139 7.56 1.00 -2.61
CA LEU A 139 8.72 0.47 -1.88
C LEU A 139 9.34 -0.71 -2.66
N ASN A 140 8.52 -1.60 -3.21
CA ASN A 140 9.01 -2.69 -4.06
C ASN A 140 9.57 -2.22 -5.41
N GLU A 141 9.08 -1.13 -5.99
CA GLU A 141 9.68 -0.53 -7.18
C GLU A 141 11.08 0.03 -6.90
N ILE A 142 11.28 0.66 -5.74
CA ILE A 142 12.59 1.12 -5.28
C ILE A 142 13.55 -0.07 -5.12
N ILE A 143 13.08 -1.14 -4.48
CA ILE A 143 13.86 -2.38 -4.28
C ILE A 143 14.24 -3.00 -5.63
N TRP A 144 13.29 -3.14 -6.55
CA TRP A 144 13.53 -3.67 -7.88
C TRP A 144 14.52 -2.82 -8.68
N SER A 145 14.34 -1.50 -8.67
CA SER A 145 15.21 -0.56 -9.39
C SER A 145 16.64 -0.54 -8.85
N GLY A 146 16.80 -0.85 -7.56
CA GLY A 146 18.08 -0.91 -6.88
C GLY A 146 18.80 -2.25 -7.02
N ALA A 147 18.11 -3.30 -7.48
CA ALA A 147 18.68 -4.64 -7.61
C ALA A 147 19.96 -4.69 -8.47
N PRO A 148 20.08 -3.95 -9.59
CA PRO A 148 21.32 -3.91 -10.38
C PRO A 148 22.46 -3.11 -9.72
N MET A 149 22.14 -2.21 -8.77
CA MET A 149 23.10 -1.31 -8.14
C MET A 149 23.84 -1.94 -6.95
N TYR A 150 23.46 -3.16 -6.58
CA TYR A 150 24.08 -3.84 -5.46
C TYR A 150 25.49 -4.33 -5.83
N ASP A 151 26.50 -3.80 -5.15
CA ASP A 151 27.93 -3.93 -5.44
C ASP A 151 28.67 -4.99 -4.59
N GLY A 152 27.94 -5.76 -3.77
CA GLY A 152 28.51 -6.88 -3.02
C GLY A 152 28.91 -6.58 -1.57
N HIS A 153 28.52 -5.44 -0.99
CA HIS A 153 28.77 -5.13 0.42
C HIS A 153 28.13 -6.15 1.41
N PRO A 154 28.93 -6.97 2.13
CA PRO A 154 28.41 -8.10 2.92
C PRO A 154 27.43 -7.73 4.03
N GLU A 155 27.62 -6.57 4.68
CA GLU A 155 26.75 -6.10 5.76
C GLU A 155 25.36 -5.71 5.24
N THR A 156 25.33 -4.98 4.12
CA THR A 156 24.09 -4.62 3.43
C THR A 156 23.38 -5.88 2.92
N LEU A 157 24.13 -6.83 2.34
CA LEU A 157 23.61 -8.16 1.95
C LEU A 157 22.90 -8.84 3.11
N GLN A 158 23.57 -8.94 4.25
CA GLN A 158 23.09 -9.65 5.42
C GLN A 158 21.81 -9.02 5.96
N ARG A 159 21.76 -7.69 6.02
CA ARG A 159 20.58 -6.93 6.43
C ARG A 159 19.41 -7.17 5.48
N MET A 160 19.65 -7.07 4.17
CA MET A 160 18.62 -7.34 3.16
C MET A 160 18.11 -8.79 3.26
N TYR A 161 19.00 -9.78 3.41
CA TYR A 161 18.63 -11.19 3.59
C TYR A 161 17.78 -11.44 4.84
N GLN A 162 18.14 -10.80 5.97
CA GLN A 162 17.40 -10.94 7.21
C GLN A 162 15.98 -10.40 7.06
N VAL A 163 15.85 -9.20 6.47
CA VAL A 163 14.55 -8.53 6.31
C VAL A 163 13.68 -9.23 5.26
N SER A 164 14.27 -9.79 4.20
CA SER A 164 13.53 -10.53 3.19
C SER A 164 13.12 -11.94 3.63
N GLY A 165 13.37 -12.34 4.88
CA GLY A 165 13.04 -13.66 5.42
C GLY A 165 13.93 -14.80 4.92
N GLY A 166 15.14 -14.48 4.45
CA GLY A 166 16.04 -15.42 3.79
C GLY A 166 15.48 -15.87 2.44
N LEU A 167 15.83 -15.15 1.37
CA LEU A 167 15.51 -15.54 -0.01
C LEU A 167 15.85 -17.04 -0.19
N HIS A 168 14.84 -17.85 -0.49
CA HIS A 168 14.87 -19.32 -0.36
C HIS A 168 16.16 -19.97 -0.89
N GLY A 169 17.03 -20.43 0.02
CA GLY A 169 18.15 -21.32 -0.32
C GLY A 169 19.45 -20.99 0.41
N LYS A 170 20.13 -22.03 0.92
CA LYS A 170 21.51 -21.94 1.41
C LYS A 170 22.47 -21.86 0.22
N THR A 171 22.54 -20.76 -0.51
CA THR A 171 23.63 -20.57 -1.49
C THR A 171 23.83 -19.11 -1.90
N VAL A 172 24.99 -18.58 -1.48
CA VAL A 172 25.99 -17.82 -2.23
C VAL A 172 25.55 -16.53 -2.96
N SER A 173 26.25 -15.45 -2.58
CA SER A 173 26.34 -14.09 -3.15
C SER A 173 26.22 -13.92 -4.68
N GLU A 174 26.42 -14.96 -5.49
CA GLU A 174 26.55 -14.87 -6.95
C GLU A 174 25.22 -14.56 -7.68
N HIS A 175 24.08 -14.73 -7.02
CA HIS A 175 22.76 -14.49 -7.62
C HIS A 175 21.89 -13.54 -6.81
N PHE A 176 22.46 -12.80 -5.85
CA PHE A 176 21.63 -11.97 -4.98
C PHE A 176 20.81 -10.91 -5.74
N GLN A 177 21.40 -10.29 -6.76
CA GLN A 177 20.73 -9.29 -7.61
C GLN A 177 19.47 -9.86 -8.29
N SER A 178 19.55 -11.07 -8.86
CA SER A 178 18.40 -11.71 -9.50
C SER A 178 17.35 -12.14 -8.49
N HIS A 179 17.75 -12.59 -7.29
CA HIS A 179 16.81 -12.91 -6.22
C HIS A 179 16.09 -11.68 -5.67
N LEU A 180 16.78 -10.55 -5.50
CA LEU A 180 16.17 -9.31 -5.00
C LEU A 180 15.18 -8.72 -6.03
N ALA A 181 15.56 -8.72 -7.31
CA ALA A 181 14.65 -8.33 -8.39
C ALA A 181 13.42 -9.26 -8.45
N ALA A 182 13.63 -10.57 -8.39
CA ALA A 182 12.54 -11.56 -8.40
C ALA A 182 11.63 -11.44 -7.18
N TYR A 183 12.19 -11.17 -6.00
CA TYR A 183 11.43 -10.89 -4.79
C TYR A 183 10.50 -9.69 -4.96
N ALA A 184 11.04 -8.56 -5.42
CA ALA A 184 10.28 -7.34 -5.61
C ALA A 184 9.18 -7.53 -6.68
N VAL A 185 9.47 -8.21 -7.79
CA VAL A 185 8.48 -8.57 -8.81
C VAL A 185 7.38 -9.46 -8.22
N GLY A 186 7.75 -10.46 -7.41
CA GLY A 186 6.79 -11.33 -6.73
C GLY A 186 5.86 -10.57 -5.80
N LYS A 187 6.40 -9.65 -5.00
CA LYS A 187 5.61 -8.78 -4.11
C LYS A 187 4.71 -7.82 -4.89
N ILE A 188 5.21 -7.17 -5.94
CA ILE A 188 4.40 -6.29 -6.81
C ILE A 188 3.24 -7.08 -7.41
N SER A 189 3.50 -8.27 -7.97
CA SER A 189 2.46 -9.14 -8.53
C SER A 189 1.41 -9.52 -7.47
N GLN A 190 1.85 -9.94 -6.28
CA GLN A 190 0.95 -10.28 -5.17
C GLN A 190 0.06 -9.11 -4.77
N ILE A 191 0.63 -7.93 -4.53
CA ILE A 191 -0.11 -6.72 -4.13
C ILE A 191 -1.08 -6.30 -5.24
N SER A 192 -0.63 -6.36 -6.50
CA SER A 192 -1.45 -5.99 -7.66
C SER A 192 -2.68 -6.89 -7.79
N ARG A 193 -2.52 -8.22 -7.63
CA ARG A 193 -3.66 -9.15 -7.62
C ARG A 193 -4.63 -8.86 -6.49
N GLN A 194 -4.12 -8.52 -5.30
CA GLN A 194 -4.99 -8.14 -4.19
C GLN A 194 -5.80 -6.90 -4.55
N VAL A 195 -5.17 -5.84 -5.07
CA VAL A 195 -5.85 -4.62 -5.53
C VAL A 195 -6.95 -4.94 -6.54
N LEU A 196 -6.63 -5.70 -7.59
CA LEU A 196 -7.58 -6.08 -8.64
C LEU A 196 -8.77 -6.85 -8.08
N ALA A 197 -8.53 -7.80 -7.17
CA ALA A 197 -9.58 -8.60 -6.54
C ALA A 197 -10.58 -7.77 -5.71
N PHE A 198 -10.21 -6.55 -5.29
CA PHE A 198 -11.14 -5.63 -4.61
C PHE A 198 -12.01 -4.83 -5.57
N ALA A 199 -11.64 -4.67 -6.85
CA ALA A 199 -12.36 -3.84 -7.80
C ALA A 199 -13.86 -4.17 -7.93
N PRO A 200 -14.29 -5.45 -8.01
CA PRO A 200 -15.71 -5.80 -8.11
C PRO A 200 -16.57 -5.33 -6.93
N ARG A 201 -15.98 -5.10 -5.75
CA ARG A 201 -16.70 -4.64 -4.55
C ARG A 201 -17.17 -3.19 -4.63
N PHE A 202 -16.68 -2.43 -5.61
CA PHE A 202 -17.07 -1.05 -5.83
C PHE A 202 -18.12 -0.87 -6.92
N LEU A 203 -18.56 -1.97 -7.54
CA LEU A 203 -19.66 -1.95 -8.50
C LEU A 203 -20.99 -1.89 -7.77
N ASN A 204 -21.88 -1.02 -8.23
CA ASN A 204 -23.26 -1.04 -7.79
C ASN A 204 -24.00 -2.18 -8.51
N ALA A 205 -24.16 -3.31 -7.81
CA ALA A 205 -24.80 -4.50 -8.38
C ALA A 205 -26.32 -4.35 -8.57
N GLU A 206 -26.92 -3.30 -8.03
CA GLU A 206 -28.36 -3.03 -8.13
C GLU A 206 -28.74 -2.29 -9.43
N ASP A 207 -27.77 -1.75 -10.16
CA ASP A 207 -28.01 -1.05 -11.42
C ASP A 207 -28.12 -2.03 -12.60
N LEU A 208 -29.02 -1.75 -13.55
CA LEU A 208 -29.21 -2.52 -14.80
C LEU A 208 -27.92 -2.64 -15.63
N VAL A 209 -27.06 -1.62 -15.53
CA VAL A 209 -25.68 -1.62 -16.02
C VAL A 209 -24.82 -1.36 -14.78
N PRO A 210 -23.96 -2.28 -14.34
CA PRO A 210 -23.14 -2.07 -13.15
C PRO A 210 -22.17 -0.91 -13.38
N HIS A 211 -22.29 0.13 -12.56
CA HIS A 211 -21.37 1.27 -12.58
C HIS A 211 -20.50 1.27 -11.33
N PHE A 212 -19.30 1.81 -11.46
CA PHE A 212 -18.46 2.07 -10.32
C PHE A 212 -19.00 3.20 -9.44
N THR A 213 -19.07 2.93 -8.13
CA THR A 213 -19.40 3.96 -7.14
C THR A 213 -18.30 5.02 -7.05
N LYS A 214 -18.64 6.23 -6.58
CA LYS A 214 -17.65 7.31 -6.34
C LYS A 214 -16.49 6.88 -5.41
N MET A 215 -16.72 5.88 -4.55
CA MET A 215 -15.69 5.36 -3.64
C MET A 215 -14.60 4.60 -4.37
N ALA A 216 -14.87 4.06 -5.56
CA ALA A 216 -13.90 3.37 -6.36
C ALA A 216 -12.71 4.25 -6.77
N ARG A 217 -12.84 5.59 -6.71
CA ARG A 217 -11.73 6.53 -6.94
C ARG A 217 -10.45 6.19 -6.14
N CYS A 218 -10.58 5.60 -4.96
CA CYS A 218 -9.42 5.19 -4.15
C CYS A 218 -8.53 4.09 -4.77
N ILE A 219 -9.04 3.32 -5.75
CA ILE A 219 -8.28 2.26 -6.45
C ILE A 219 -7.55 2.78 -7.69
N VAL A 220 -7.90 3.96 -8.19
CA VAL A 220 -7.43 4.48 -9.48
C VAL A 220 -5.91 4.59 -9.54
N LEU A 221 -5.28 5.12 -8.49
CA LEU A 221 -3.83 5.25 -8.43
C LEU A 221 -3.09 3.90 -8.35
N PRO A 222 -3.52 2.95 -7.51
CA PRO A 222 -3.05 1.56 -7.61
C PRO A 222 -3.10 1.01 -9.03
N LEU A 223 -4.21 1.18 -9.73
CA LEU A 223 -4.34 0.67 -11.10
C LEU A 223 -3.41 1.40 -12.08
N ALA A 224 -3.26 2.73 -11.95
CA ALA A 224 -2.34 3.50 -12.78
C ALA A 224 -0.89 3.09 -12.58
N PHE A 225 -0.48 2.80 -11.34
CA PHE A 225 0.82 2.20 -11.05
C PHE A 225 0.94 0.84 -11.73
N ILE A 226 -0.05 -0.05 -11.54
CA ILE A 226 -0.03 -1.41 -12.08
C ILE A 226 0.10 -1.40 -13.61
N GLN A 227 -0.65 -0.53 -14.31
CA GLN A 227 -0.58 -0.43 -15.78
C GLN A 227 0.79 0.09 -16.25
N SER A 228 1.51 0.85 -15.44
CA SER A 228 2.76 1.48 -15.85
C SER A 228 4.01 0.71 -15.44
N SER A 229 3.87 -0.20 -14.47
CA SER A 229 5.01 -0.86 -13.83
C SER A 229 5.60 -1.92 -14.77
N PRO A 230 6.91 -1.86 -15.07
CA PRO A 230 7.57 -2.91 -15.85
C PRO A 230 7.66 -4.25 -15.10
N CYS A 231 7.38 -4.25 -13.80
CA CYS A 231 7.41 -5.44 -12.95
C CYS A 231 6.09 -6.21 -12.93
N CYS A 232 5.01 -5.64 -13.50
CA CYS A 232 3.71 -6.29 -13.52
C CYS A 232 3.62 -7.34 -14.64
N PRO A 233 3.16 -8.57 -14.34
CA PRO A 233 2.81 -9.56 -15.35
C PRO A 233 1.80 -9.04 -16.40
N PRO A 234 1.88 -9.49 -17.67
CA PRO A 234 1.01 -8.99 -18.75
C PRO A 234 -0.49 -9.17 -18.50
N ASP A 235 -0.91 -10.25 -17.83
CA ASP A 235 -2.31 -10.50 -17.44
C ASP A 235 -2.83 -9.45 -16.46
N ILE A 236 -2.04 -9.17 -15.41
CA ILE A 236 -2.36 -8.17 -14.38
C ILE A 236 -2.38 -6.76 -14.98
N TYR A 237 -1.41 -6.47 -15.86
CA TYR A 237 -1.34 -5.22 -16.61
C TYR A 237 -2.61 -4.99 -17.43
N GLN A 238 -3.06 -6.01 -18.18
CA GLN A 238 -4.22 -5.89 -19.06
C GLN A 238 -5.51 -5.71 -18.26
N GLU A 239 -5.68 -6.45 -17.16
CA GLU A 239 -6.84 -6.31 -16.27
C GLU A 239 -6.91 -4.90 -15.64
N ALA A 240 -5.78 -4.36 -15.17
CA ALA A 240 -5.73 -3.00 -14.63
C ALA A 240 -6.10 -1.95 -15.68
N LYS A 241 -5.61 -2.10 -16.91
CA LYS A 241 -5.94 -1.23 -18.04
C LYS A 241 -7.44 -1.28 -18.37
N ASP A 242 -8.02 -2.47 -18.43
CA ASP A 242 -9.45 -2.65 -18.73
C ASP A 242 -10.34 -2.02 -17.65
N LEU A 243 -9.95 -2.15 -16.37
CA LEU A 243 -10.62 -1.48 -15.26
C LEU A 243 -10.52 0.05 -15.36
N LEU A 244 -9.33 0.60 -15.67
CA LEU A 244 -9.15 2.04 -15.83
C LEU A 244 -10.00 2.62 -16.96
N MET A 245 -10.12 1.92 -18.10
CA MET A 245 -11.01 2.33 -19.19
C MET A 245 -12.48 2.34 -18.76
N ARG A 246 -12.92 1.38 -17.94
CA ARG A 246 -14.27 1.38 -17.36
C ARG A 246 -14.46 2.50 -16.33
N PHE A 247 -13.43 2.84 -15.55
CA PHE A 247 -13.51 3.98 -14.63
C PHE A 247 -13.68 5.31 -15.37
N GLU A 248 -13.04 5.46 -16.53
CA GLU A 248 -13.19 6.64 -17.38
C GLU A 248 -14.63 6.81 -17.90
N SER A 249 -15.32 5.72 -18.25
CA SER A 249 -16.71 5.78 -18.70
C SER A 249 -17.69 6.08 -17.56
N ASP A 250 -17.45 5.55 -16.36
CA ASP A 250 -18.44 5.52 -15.28
C ASP A 250 -18.34 6.72 -14.34
N ILE A 251 -17.14 7.26 -14.13
CA ILE A 251 -16.93 8.37 -13.20
C ILE A 251 -16.84 9.66 -14.02
N GLU A 252 -17.93 10.43 -14.13
CA GLU A 252 -18.07 11.74 -14.81
C GLU A 252 -17.10 12.85 -14.30
N SER A 253 -15.79 12.61 -14.28
CA SER A 253 -14.84 13.58 -13.75
C SER A 253 -13.49 13.42 -14.42
N SER A 254 -12.83 14.56 -14.58
CA SER A 254 -11.46 14.76 -15.05
C SER A 254 -10.41 13.77 -14.51
N GLN A 255 -10.71 13.01 -13.46
CA GLN A 255 -9.86 11.99 -12.86
C GLN A 255 -9.81 10.67 -13.64
N GLY A 256 -10.90 10.23 -14.28
CA GLY A 256 -10.91 9.04 -15.14
C GLY A 256 -10.13 9.27 -16.43
N GLN A 257 -10.38 10.42 -17.06
CA GLN A 257 -9.59 10.93 -18.19
C GLN A 257 -8.12 11.15 -17.80
N PHE A 258 -7.85 11.71 -16.61
CA PHE A 258 -6.49 11.86 -16.08
C PHE A 258 -5.84 10.50 -15.81
N ALA A 259 -6.52 9.50 -15.26
CA ALA A 259 -5.91 8.18 -15.03
C ALA A 259 -5.64 7.40 -16.32
N ALA A 260 -6.51 7.55 -17.33
CA ALA A 260 -6.31 6.98 -18.66
C ALA A 260 -5.14 7.65 -19.42
N THR A 261 -4.85 8.93 -19.14
CA THR A 261 -3.73 9.68 -19.75
C THR A 261 -2.47 9.73 -18.89
N VAL A 262 -2.58 9.49 -17.59
CA VAL A 262 -1.43 9.38 -16.67
C VAL A 262 -0.82 8.01 -16.86
N LEU A 263 0.12 7.99 -17.80
CA LEU A 263 1.26 7.11 -17.68
C LEU A 263 1.95 7.50 -16.37
N TYR A 264 1.89 6.64 -15.36
CA TYR A 264 2.79 6.75 -14.23
C TYR A 264 4.21 6.57 -14.79
N THR A 265 4.83 7.68 -15.16
CA THR A 265 6.22 7.74 -15.57
C THR A 265 7.05 7.61 -14.30
N SER A 266 7.17 6.41 -13.76
CA SER A 266 8.21 6.20 -12.76
C SER A 266 9.57 6.08 -13.42
N ARG A 267 10.51 6.81 -12.83
CA ARG A 267 11.77 6.26 -12.34
C ARG A 267 12.24 7.14 -11.19
N LEU A 268 11.85 6.75 -9.98
CA LEU A 268 12.48 7.11 -8.69
C LEU A 268 12.38 8.57 -8.18
N ALA A 269 12.14 9.60 -9.00
CA ALA A 269 12.13 11.01 -8.54
C ALA A 269 10.92 11.86 -8.98
N GLY A 270 9.94 11.29 -9.69
CA GLY A 270 8.80 12.04 -10.22
C GLY A 270 7.85 12.58 -9.15
N GLU A 271 7.27 13.76 -9.40
CA GLU A 271 6.10 14.25 -8.67
C GLU A 271 4.97 13.24 -8.83
N TRP A 272 4.45 12.70 -7.73
CA TRP A 272 3.23 11.92 -7.81
C TRP A 272 2.06 12.91 -7.82
N LEU A 273 1.85 13.59 -8.93
CA LEU A 273 0.68 14.44 -9.16
C LEU A 273 -0.69 13.82 -8.76
N PRO A 274 -0.90 12.48 -8.73
CA PRO A 274 -2.24 11.94 -8.49
C PRO A 274 -2.80 12.03 -7.07
N LEU A 275 -2.00 12.04 -5.98
CA LEU A 275 -2.63 11.89 -4.65
C LEU A 275 -3.37 13.16 -4.17
N HIS A 276 -3.18 14.31 -4.82
CA HIS A 276 -3.87 15.56 -4.42
C HIS A 276 -5.36 15.57 -4.79
N HIS A 277 -5.76 14.82 -5.82
CA HIS A 277 -7.13 14.82 -6.32
C HIS A 277 -7.97 13.64 -5.79
N MET A 278 -7.38 12.69 -5.08
CA MET A 278 -8.06 11.49 -4.58
C MET A 278 -8.64 11.61 -3.16
N ILE A 279 -8.64 12.82 -2.59
CA ILE A 279 -9.18 13.15 -1.26
C ILE A 279 -10.62 13.63 -1.37
#